data_AF-I4IW79-F1
#
_entry.id   AF-I4IW79-F1
#
_cell.length_a   1.000
_cell.length_b   1.000
_cell.length_c   1.000
_cell.angle_alpha   90.00
_cell.angle_beta   90.00
_cell.angle_gamma   90.00
#
_symmetry.space_group_name_H-M   'P 1'
#
loop_
_entity.id
_entity.type
_entity.pdbx_description
1 polymer ?
#
loop_
_entity_poly.entity_id
_entity_poly.type
_entity_poly.pdbx_seq_one_letter_code
_entity_poly.pdbx_strand_id
1 'polypeptide(L)'
;MGAACDFRIIDLTSDRLIDWILTAKLPFDSLYFYGINRPIHISYGPQHKRDLWTFTPKGTPTKKGLQSWLEAAKSIDSEAKKSPKIGG
;
A
#
# COMPACT_ATOMS: atom_id res chain seq x y z
N MET A 1 -5.72 -3.89 -19.79
CA MET A 1 -6.14 -4.92 -18.81
C MET A 1 -5.13 -4.91 -17.68
N GLY A 2 -5.59 -5.09 -16.43
CA GLY A 2 -4.71 -5.18 -15.26
C GLY A 2 -4.43 -6.63 -14.88
N ALA A 3 -3.52 -6.83 -13.91
CA ALA A 3 -3.21 -8.12 -13.30
C ALA A 3 -3.34 -8.00 -11.78
N ALA A 4 -3.64 -9.10 -11.10
CA ALA A 4 -3.67 -9.14 -9.65
C ALA A 4 -3.14 -10.48 -9.14
N CYS A 5 -2.58 -10.48 -7.93
CA CYS A 5 -2.15 -11.69 -7.26
C CYS A 5 -2.31 -11.57 -5.74
N ASP A 6 -2.45 -12.75 -5.12
CA ASP A 6 -2.35 -12.91 -3.69
C ASP A 6 -0.99 -13.53 -3.35
N PHE A 7 -0.23 -12.92 -2.45
CA PHE A 7 1.06 -13.48 -2.03
C PHE A 7 1.44 -13.09 -0.60
N ARG A 8 2.38 -13.84 -0.03
CA ARG A 8 3.06 -13.52 1.22
C ARG A 8 4.55 -13.81 1.09
N ILE A 9 5.36 -13.09 1.85
CA ILE A 9 6.78 -13.40 2.01
C ILE A 9 6.93 -14.20 3.30
N ILE A 10 7.63 -15.33 3.24
CA ILE A 10 7.89 -16.15 4.43
C ILE A 10 8.79 -15.35 5.38
N ASP A 11 8.52 -15.44 6.68
CA ASP A 11 9.22 -14.71 7.76
C ASP A 11 9.14 -13.18 7.70
N LEU A 12 8.23 -12.63 6.88
CA LEU A 12 7.89 -11.21 6.87
C LEU A 12 6.38 -11.05 7.06
N THR A 13 5.99 -10.28 8.08
CA THR A 13 4.58 -10.01 8.34
C THR A 13 4.01 -9.06 7.27
N SER A 14 2.74 -9.28 6.91
CA SER A 14 2.11 -8.57 5.78
C SER A 14 1.96 -7.07 5.99
N ASP A 15 1.88 -6.61 7.24
CA ASP A 15 1.91 -5.19 7.59
C ASP A 15 3.26 -4.54 7.22
N ARG A 16 4.37 -5.20 7.51
CA ARG A 16 5.71 -4.72 7.13
C ARG A 16 5.97 -4.78 5.63
N LEU A 17 5.39 -5.77 4.95
CA LEU A 17 5.41 -5.83 3.49
C LEU A 17 4.67 -4.61 2.89
N ILE A 18 3.52 -4.25 3.44
CA ILE A 18 2.75 -3.07 3.00
C ILE A 18 3.55 -1.79 3.25
N ASP A 19 4.18 -1.64 4.42
CA ASP A 19 5.06 -0.50 4.70
C ASP A 19 6.12 -0.34 3.60
N TRP A 20 6.81 -1.44 3.28
CA TRP A 20 7.84 -1.42 2.24
C TRP A 20 7.28 -1.06 0.86
N ILE A 21 6.14 -1.63 0.45
CA ILE A 21 5.47 -1.32 -0.84
C ILE A 21 5.14 0.17 -0.93
N LEU A 22 4.62 0.76 0.16
CA LEU A 22 4.27 2.16 0.23
C LEU A 22 5.51 3.06 0.20
N THR A 23 6.53 2.74 1.00
CA THR A 23 7.78 3.50 1.05
C THR A 23 8.55 3.46 -0.26
N ALA A 24 8.60 2.30 -0.92
CA ALA A 24 9.21 2.14 -2.24
C ALA A 24 8.40 2.79 -3.38
N LYS A 25 7.22 3.36 -3.08
CA LYS A 25 6.30 3.98 -4.05
C LYS A 25 5.95 3.07 -5.24
N LEU A 26 5.84 1.77 -5.01
CA LEU A 26 5.52 0.84 -6.10
C LEU A 26 4.15 1.18 -6.69
N PRO A 27 3.99 1.25 -8.01
CA PRO A 27 2.69 1.49 -8.63
C PRO A 27 1.76 0.28 -8.43
N PHE A 28 0.51 0.53 -8.03
CA PHE A 28 -0.56 -0.46 -7.91
C PHE A 28 -1.93 0.25 -7.93
N ASP A 29 -2.98 -0.48 -8.29
CA ASP A 29 -4.35 0.02 -8.27
C ASP A 29 -4.96 -0.12 -6.87
N SER A 30 -5.01 -1.36 -6.35
CA SER A 30 -5.57 -1.65 -5.04
C SER A 30 -4.71 -2.65 -4.26
N LEU A 31 -4.61 -2.45 -2.95
CA LEU A 31 -3.99 -3.38 -2.02
C LEU A 31 -4.99 -3.74 -0.91
N TYR A 32 -5.19 -5.04 -0.66
CA TYR A 32 -6.05 -5.53 0.42
C TYR A 32 -5.23 -6.26 1.49
N PHE A 33 -5.42 -5.85 2.73
CA PHE A 33 -4.80 -6.43 3.91
C PHE A 33 -5.82 -7.29 4.67
N TYR A 34 -5.54 -8.60 4.75
CA TYR A 34 -6.38 -9.57 5.46
C TYR A 34 -5.90 -9.90 6.87
N GLY A 35 -4.72 -9.41 7.28
CA GLY A 35 -4.10 -9.68 8.58
C GLY A 35 -2.61 -9.99 8.47
N ILE A 36 -1.88 -9.87 9.58
CA ILE A 36 -0.40 -9.92 9.62
C ILE A 36 0.21 -11.23 9.10
N ASN A 37 -0.50 -12.36 9.29
CA ASN A 37 -0.06 -13.70 8.91
C ASN A 37 -0.82 -14.26 7.70
N ARG A 38 -1.50 -13.39 6.95
CA ARG A 38 -2.30 -13.74 5.77
C ARG A 38 -1.65 -13.11 4.52
N PRO A 39 -1.77 -13.73 3.34
CA PRO A 39 -1.37 -13.08 2.09
C PRO A 39 -1.99 -11.69 1.95
N ILE A 40 -1.34 -10.80 1.20
CA ILE A 40 -1.96 -9.58 0.70
C ILE A 40 -2.49 -9.82 -0.70
N HIS A 41 -3.57 -9.14 -1.07
CA HIS A 41 -3.97 -9.01 -2.47
C HIS A 41 -3.39 -7.70 -3.01
N ILE A 42 -2.79 -7.73 -4.19
CA ILE A 42 -2.39 -6.52 -4.91
C ILE A 42 -2.82 -6.60 -6.36
N SER A 43 -3.34 -5.50 -6.89
CA SER A 43 -3.67 -5.34 -8.30
C SER A 43 -2.85 -4.25 -8.96
N TYR A 44 -2.53 -4.44 -10.23
CA TYR A 44 -1.78 -3.51 -11.06
C TYR A 44 -2.54 -3.26 -12.36
N GLY A 45 -2.75 -2.00 -12.68
CA GLY A 45 -3.41 -1.55 -13.89
C GLY A 45 -3.11 -0.08 -14.14
N PRO A 46 -3.55 0.48 -15.27
CA PRO A 46 -3.04 1.75 -15.76
C PRO A 46 -3.40 2.97 -14.90
N GLN A 47 -4.34 2.85 -13.94
CA GLN A 47 -4.77 3.97 -13.13
C GLN A 47 -3.84 4.26 -11.94
N HIS A 48 -3.13 3.24 -11.43
CA HIS A 48 -2.27 3.30 -10.25
C HIS A 48 -2.92 4.07 -9.08
N LYS A 49 -4.18 3.74 -8.76
CA LYS A 49 -4.99 4.47 -7.76
C LYS A 49 -4.40 4.43 -6.35
N ARG A 50 -3.58 3.42 -6.05
CA ARG A 50 -2.98 3.17 -4.73
C ARG A 50 -3.99 3.08 -3.60
N ASP A 51 -5.17 2.52 -3.85
CA ASP A 51 -6.20 2.36 -2.83
C ASP A 51 -5.79 1.25 -1.85
N LEU A 52 -5.85 1.54 -0.54
CA LEU A 52 -5.65 0.55 0.51
C LEU A 52 -6.98 0.16 1.16
N TRP A 53 -7.11 -1.13 1.48
CA TRP A 53 -8.29 -1.70 2.10
C TRP A 53 -7.91 -2.66 3.23
N THR A 54 -8.60 -2.54 4.36
CA THR A 54 -8.68 -3.56 5.41
C THR A 54 -10.08 -4.17 5.43
N PHE A 55 -10.34 -5.09 6.36
CA PHE A 55 -11.65 -5.69 6.53
C PHE A 55 -12.20 -5.46 7.92
N THR A 56 -13.50 -5.19 7.99
CA THR A 56 -14.24 -5.27 9.26
C THR A 56 -14.33 -6.73 9.73
N PRO A 57 -14.67 -6.99 11.01
CA PRO A 57 -14.91 -8.35 11.50
C PRO A 57 -15.98 -9.13 10.71
N LYS A 58 -16.87 -8.42 10.00
CA LYS A 58 -17.91 -9.00 9.14
C LYS A 58 -17.43 -9.32 7.71
N GLY A 59 -16.15 -9.13 7.41
CA GLY A 59 -15.58 -9.41 6.09
C GLY A 59 -15.90 -8.35 5.03
N THR A 60 -16.36 -7.16 5.43
CA THR A 60 -16.59 -6.04 4.50
C THR A 60 -15.33 -5.17 4.35
N PRO A 61 -14.87 -4.84 3.12
CA PRO A 61 -13.77 -3.92 2.88
C PRO A 61 -14.02 -2.55 3.52
N THR A 62 -12.99 -1.97 4.13
CA THR A 62 -13.05 -0.67 4.80
C THR A 62 -11.71 0.04 4.74
N LYS A 63 -11.73 1.38 4.94
CA LYS A 63 -10.52 2.19 5.08
C LYS A 63 -10.12 2.42 6.55
N LYS A 64 -10.85 1.82 7.51
CA LYS A 64 -10.55 1.94 8.95
C LYS A 64 -9.28 1.17 9.31
N GLY A 65 -8.51 1.69 10.29
CA GLY A 65 -7.27 1.05 10.74
C GLY A 65 -6.07 1.23 9.81
N LEU A 66 -6.20 2.01 8.72
CA LEU A 66 -5.12 2.31 7.78
C LEU A 66 -4.36 3.61 8.10
N GLN A 67 -4.71 4.30 9.19
CA GLN A 67 -4.27 5.69 9.40
C GLN A 67 -2.75 5.82 9.44
N SER A 68 -2.04 4.90 10.10
CA SER A 68 -0.57 4.87 10.11
C SER A 68 0.02 4.81 8.70
N TRP A 69 -0.51 3.94 7.84
CA TRP A 69 -0.05 3.79 6.45
C TRP A 69 -0.41 4.97 5.56
N LEU A 70 -1.60 5.55 5.74
CA LEU A 70 -2.01 6.73 4.98
C LEU A 70 -1.16 7.95 5.34
N GLU A 71 -0.87 8.16 6.62
CA GLU A 71 0.00 9.25 7.07
C GLU A 71 1.47 9.04 6.65
N ALA A 72 1.97 7.80 6.70
CA ALA A 72 3.28 7.45 6.19
C ALA A 72 3.39 7.76 4.68
N ALA A 73 2.41 7.32 3.88
CA ALA A 73 2.41 7.58 2.44
C ALA A 73 2.38 9.09 2.11
N LYS A 74 1.56 9.88 2.82
CA LYS A 74 1.49 11.34 2.64
C LYS A 74 2.80 12.04 2.99
N SER A 75 3.44 11.65 4.09
CA SER A 75 4.69 12.24 4.57
C SER A 75 5.79 12.09 3.51
N ILE A 76 5.92 10.91 2.91
CA ILE A 76 6.91 10.59 1.88
C ILE A 76 6.65 11.38 0.58
N ASP A 77 5.39 11.65 0.24
CA ASP A 77 5.04 12.49 -0.91
C ASP A 77 5.29 13.98 -0.65
N SER A 78 5.13 14.44 0.58
CA SER A 78 5.43 15.81 0.98
C SER A 78 6.94 16.10 0.99
N GLU A 79 7.77 15.14 1.39
CA GLU A 79 9.23 15.24 1.36
C GLU A 79 9.78 15.23 -0.07
N ALA A 80 9.23 14.37 -0.94
CA ALA A 80 9.61 14.33 -2.35
C ALA A 80 9.36 15.67 -3.08
N LYS A 81 8.33 16.44 -2.67
CA LYS A 81 8.01 17.77 -3.21
C LYS A 81 8.91 18.89 -2.67
N LYS A 82 9.65 18.66 -1.58
CA LYS A 82 10.58 19.64 -0.98
C LYS A 82 12.02 19.52 -1.50
N SER A 83 12.32 18.56 -2.38
CA SER A 83 13.66 18.41 -2.93
C SER A 83 14.09 19.70 -3.67
N PRO A 84 15.27 20.29 -3.37
CA PRO A 84 15.69 21.55 -3.98
C PRO A 84 15.79 21.39 -5.50
N LYS A 85 15.26 22.36 -6.24
CA LYS A 85 15.66 22.53 -7.64
C LYS A 85 17.15 22.87 -7.62
N ILE A 86 18.00 21.90 -7.93
CA ILE A 86 19.41 22.15 -8.23
C ILE A 86 19.39 23.01 -9.48
N GLY A 87 19.66 24.31 -9.30
CA GLY A 87 19.61 25.31 -10.35
C GLY A 87 20.58 24.99 -11.48
N GLY A 88 20.15 25.26 -12.71
CA GLY A 88 21.02 25.36 -13.88
C GLY A 88 21.57 26.77 -14.04
#